data_AF-W9VDN4-F1
#
_entry.id   AF-W9VDN4-F1
#
_cell.length_a   1.000
_cell.length_b   1.000
_cell.length_c   1.000
_cell.angle_alpha   90.00
_cell.angle_beta   90.00
_cell.angle_gamma   90.00
#
_symmetry.space_group_name_H-M   'P 1'
#
loop_
_entity.id
_entity.type
_entity.pdbx_description
1 polymer ?
#
loop_
_entity_poly.entity_id
_entity_poly.type
_entity_poly.pdbx_seq_one_letter_code
_entity_poly.pdbx_strand_id
1 'polypeptide(L)'
;MPHRRWPVTWYDDSTGKGYKYGGWAYNSSDWTADLWSYEPGGLTIYWSQEVAPATYGLSFGSNAPWASARAVGISTLYNLGGSIAGGGSLTPNTILSGLVEHFPSSERWSNSTGDVPGSSPYFNQAQAQFAPNFGREGFVIVVGGTNPSGQTFTFEQDASMRDMADIVLYDVSTKKWYVQRATGDIPPPKDRVLYGGKGLIRPEDIRTICTRGYVEYNLRPQLP
;
A
#
# COMPACT_ATOMS: atom_id res chain seq x y z
N MET A 1 15.89 -14.55 -10.09
CA MET A 1 14.85 -13.64 -9.59
C MET A 1 13.50 -14.34 -9.68
N PRO A 2 12.67 -14.34 -8.64
CA PRO A 2 11.35 -14.96 -8.68
C PRO A 2 10.42 -14.26 -9.68
N HIS A 3 9.64 -15.06 -10.40
CA HIS A 3 8.68 -14.56 -11.39
C HIS A 3 7.39 -14.12 -10.68
N ARG A 4 7.12 -12.80 -10.68
CA ARG A 4 5.92 -12.22 -10.05
C ARG A 4 5.26 -11.18 -10.93
N ARG A 5 3.92 -11.20 -10.95
CA ARG A 5 3.11 -10.12 -11.51
C ARG A 5 2.84 -9.05 -10.47
N TRP A 6 2.81 -7.80 -10.92
CA TRP A 6 2.48 -6.62 -10.12
C TRP A 6 3.30 -6.44 -8.82
N PRO A 7 4.64 -6.56 -8.88
CA PRO A 7 5.46 -6.08 -7.78
C PRO A 7 5.32 -4.56 -7.67
N VAL A 8 5.62 -4.01 -6.50
CA VAL A 8 5.89 -2.57 -6.40
C VAL A 8 7.30 -2.33 -6.88
N THR A 9 7.45 -1.32 -7.71
CA THR A 9 8.75 -0.82 -8.14
C THR A 9 8.82 0.66 -7.84
N TRP A 10 9.92 1.12 -7.26
CA TRP A 10 10.12 2.53 -6.95
C TRP A 10 11.59 2.89 -7.04
N TYR A 11 11.86 4.18 -7.24
CA TYR A 11 13.20 4.73 -7.13
C TYR A 11 13.32 5.42 -5.78
N ASP A 12 14.46 5.27 -5.12
CA ASP A 12 14.77 5.99 -3.89
C ASP A 12 16.00 6.88 -4.10
N ASP A 13 15.80 8.19 -3.93
CA ASP A 13 16.84 9.18 -4.16
C ASP A 13 17.99 9.07 -3.13
N SER A 14 17.71 8.59 -1.92
CA SER A 14 18.70 8.52 -0.84
C SER A 14 19.74 7.43 -1.05
N THR A 15 19.37 6.36 -1.75
CA THR A 15 20.28 5.26 -2.10
C THR A 15 20.68 5.29 -3.58
N GLY A 16 20.00 6.07 -4.40
CA GLY A 16 20.21 6.12 -5.85
C GLY A 16 19.79 4.85 -6.58
N LYS A 17 18.98 3.98 -5.95
CA LYS A 17 18.60 2.66 -6.47
C LYS A 17 17.13 2.59 -6.85
N GLY A 18 16.84 1.81 -7.90
CA GLY A 18 15.50 1.29 -8.17
C GLY A 18 15.27 0.00 -7.40
N TYR A 19 14.10 -0.16 -6.78
CA TYR A 19 13.73 -1.32 -5.98
C TYR A 19 12.54 -2.07 -6.58
N LYS A 20 12.43 -3.35 -6.22
CA LYS A 20 11.28 -4.21 -6.49
C LYS A 20 10.95 -5.04 -5.25
N TYR A 21 9.69 -5.01 -4.83
CA TYR A 21 9.18 -5.77 -3.69
C TYR A 21 7.76 -6.30 -3.93
N GLY A 22 7.41 -7.43 -3.31
CA GLY A 22 6.04 -7.95 -3.37
C GLY A 22 5.62 -8.50 -4.73
N GLY A 23 4.31 -8.65 -4.88
CA GLY A 23 3.67 -9.13 -6.10
C GLY A 23 3.17 -10.57 -6.00
N TRP A 24 2.36 -10.95 -6.97
CA TRP A 24 1.75 -12.27 -7.03
C TRP A 24 2.68 -13.24 -7.76
N ALA A 25 3.07 -14.32 -7.11
CA ALA A 25 3.94 -15.34 -7.67
C ALA A 25 3.24 -16.14 -8.78
N TYR A 26 3.92 -16.37 -9.90
CA TYR A 26 3.39 -17.25 -10.96
C TYR A 26 3.39 -18.71 -10.54
N ASN A 27 4.35 -19.11 -9.70
CA ASN A 27 4.52 -20.48 -9.22
C ASN A 27 4.59 -20.51 -7.69
N SER A 28 4.30 -21.67 -7.09
CA SER A 28 4.37 -21.84 -5.63
C SER A 28 5.77 -21.64 -5.05
N SER A 29 6.82 -21.94 -5.83
CA SER A 29 8.23 -21.71 -5.43
C SER A 29 8.65 -20.23 -5.48
N ASP A 30 7.85 -19.36 -6.11
CA ASP A 30 8.18 -17.94 -6.31
C ASP A 30 7.62 -17.05 -5.18
N TRP A 31 6.98 -17.62 -4.14
CA TRP A 31 6.47 -16.91 -2.96
C TRP A 31 7.57 -16.57 -1.93
N THR A 32 8.64 -15.90 -2.38
CA THR A 32 9.73 -15.44 -1.51
C THR A 32 9.51 -14.01 -1.00
N ALA A 33 10.26 -13.66 0.05
CA ALA A 33 10.22 -12.36 0.71
C ALA A 33 11.02 -11.25 0.00
N ASP A 34 11.71 -11.59 -1.08
CA ASP A 34 12.93 -10.89 -1.45
C ASP A 34 12.69 -9.43 -1.85
N LEU A 35 13.54 -8.56 -1.35
CA LEU A 35 13.75 -7.22 -1.87
C LEU A 35 14.84 -7.32 -2.96
N TRP A 36 14.57 -6.75 -4.12
CA TRP A 36 15.54 -6.66 -5.20
C TRP A 36 15.80 -5.19 -5.52
N SER A 37 17.01 -4.88 -5.94
CA SER A 37 17.39 -3.53 -6.34
C SER A 37 18.23 -3.54 -7.62
N TYR A 38 18.39 -2.36 -8.21
CA TYR A 38 19.34 -2.09 -9.28
C TYR A 38 19.76 -0.62 -9.23
N GLU A 39 20.96 -0.33 -9.76
CA GLU A 39 21.41 1.04 -9.98
C GLU A 39 21.10 1.46 -11.42
N PRO A 40 20.30 2.52 -11.64
CA PRO A 40 20.05 3.04 -12.98
C PRO A 40 21.25 3.84 -13.51
N GLY A 41 21.31 4.07 -14.83
CA GLY A 41 22.28 5.00 -15.45
C GLY A 41 23.36 4.37 -16.33
N GLY A 42 23.38 3.04 -16.48
CA GLY A 42 24.27 2.33 -17.41
C GLY A 42 23.57 1.79 -18.66
N LEU A 43 24.35 1.46 -19.70
CA LEU A 43 23.88 0.68 -20.87
C LEU A 43 23.50 -0.76 -20.49
N THR A 44 24.05 -1.25 -19.38
CA THR A 44 23.72 -2.55 -18.80
C THR A 44 23.44 -2.33 -17.32
N ILE A 45 22.33 -2.88 -16.84
CA ILE A 45 21.85 -2.77 -15.47
C ILE A 45 21.77 -4.19 -14.89
N TYR A 46 22.28 -4.36 -13.67
CA TYR A 46 22.24 -5.63 -12.96
C TYR A 46 21.31 -5.53 -11.77
N TRP A 47 20.49 -6.56 -11.59
CA TRP A 47 19.66 -6.70 -10.40
C TRP A 47 20.45 -7.40 -9.29
N SER A 48 20.42 -6.85 -8.10
CA SER A 48 20.95 -7.45 -6.88
C SER A 48 19.81 -7.83 -5.94
N GLN A 49 19.96 -8.96 -5.26
CA GLN A 49 19.09 -9.29 -4.13
C GLN A 49 19.60 -8.51 -2.90
N GLU A 50 18.71 -7.75 -2.30
CA GLU A 50 18.98 -7.04 -1.05
C GLU A 50 18.71 -7.98 0.15
N VAL A 51 19.08 -7.53 1.34
CA VAL A 51 18.78 -8.26 2.57
C VAL A 51 17.26 -8.44 2.71
N ALA A 52 16.85 -9.64 3.12
CA ALA A 52 15.44 -9.97 3.24
C ALA A 52 14.74 -9.09 4.29
N PRO A 53 13.51 -8.61 4.05
CA PRO A 53 12.74 -7.81 5.02
C PRO A 53 12.61 -8.46 6.41
N ALA A 54 12.61 -9.80 6.46
CA ALA A 54 12.50 -10.55 7.71
C ALA A 54 13.72 -10.37 8.64
N THR A 55 14.90 -10.09 8.08
CA THR A 55 16.11 -9.82 8.84
C THR A 55 16.06 -8.47 9.56
N TYR A 56 15.28 -7.52 9.05
CA TYR A 56 15.24 -6.14 9.52
C TYR A 56 13.90 -5.74 10.16
N GLY A 57 13.24 -6.69 10.80
CA GLY A 57 12.13 -6.41 11.72
C GLY A 57 10.73 -6.75 11.19
N LEU A 58 10.59 -7.22 9.95
CA LEU A 58 9.30 -7.72 9.47
C LEU A 58 9.12 -9.20 9.87
N SER A 59 7.95 -9.61 10.35
CA SER A 59 7.70 -11.04 10.65
C SER A 59 7.75 -11.90 9.38
N PHE A 60 8.30 -13.12 9.50
CA PHE A 60 8.26 -14.13 8.46
C PHE A 60 6.79 -14.42 8.06
N GLY A 61 6.46 -14.36 6.78
CA GLY A 61 5.10 -14.48 6.25
C GLY A 61 4.40 -13.13 5.95
N SER A 62 4.86 -12.01 6.53
CA SER A 62 4.36 -10.66 6.20
C SER A 62 5.01 -10.04 4.97
N ASN A 63 5.87 -10.82 4.34
CA ASN A 63 6.82 -10.44 3.33
C ASN A 63 6.23 -10.68 1.93
N ALA A 64 6.33 -9.66 1.09
CA ALA A 64 5.86 -9.63 -0.29
C ALA A 64 4.32 -9.70 -0.50
N PRO A 65 3.52 -8.82 0.14
CA PRO A 65 2.09 -8.77 -0.15
C PRO A 65 1.84 -8.49 -1.63
N TRP A 66 0.71 -8.99 -2.16
CA TRP A 66 0.14 -8.58 -3.43
C TRP A 66 -1.19 -7.86 -3.19
N ALA A 67 -1.60 -7.00 -4.12
CA ALA A 67 -2.80 -6.19 -3.98
C ALA A 67 -2.87 -5.32 -2.70
N SER A 68 -1.73 -4.91 -2.15
CA SER A 68 -1.74 -3.92 -1.07
C SER A 68 -1.92 -2.50 -1.61
N ALA A 69 -2.39 -1.60 -0.75
CA ALA A 69 -2.40 -0.17 -1.05
C ALA A 69 -0.99 0.39 -0.82
N ARG A 70 -0.35 0.87 -1.88
CA ARG A 70 1.07 1.26 -1.83
C ARG A 70 1.27 2.69 -2.26
N ALA A 71 2.13 3.39 -1.52
CA ALA A 71 2.58 4.73 -1.86
C ALA A 71 4.08 4.83 -1.60
N VAL A 72 4.77 5.64 -2.40
CA VAL A 72 6.19 5.93 -2.21
C VAL A 72 6.27 7.40 -1.82
N GLY A 73 6.78 7.64 -0.61
CA GLY A 73 7.08 8.97 -0.11
C GLY A 73 8.44 9.45 -0.58
N ILE A 74 9.00 10.43 0.13
CA ILE A 74 10.32 11.01 -0.18
C ILE A 74 11.44 9.96 -0.04
N SER A 75 11.39 9.16 1.03
CA SER A 75 12.44 8.17 1.35
C SER A 75 11.84 6.94 2.04
N THR A 76 10.57 6.64 1.77
CA THR A 76 9.83 5.60 2.48
C THR A 76 8.80 4.97 1.56
N LEU A 77 8.83 3.64 1.48
CA LEU A 77 7.72 2.88 0.92
C LEU A 77 6.67 2.66 2.01
N TYR A 78 5.43 2.99 1.71
CA TYR A 78 4.25 2.70 2.52
C TYR A 78 3.45 1.59 1.85
N ASN A 79 3.12 0.55 2.60
CA ASN A 79 2.44 -0.63 2.10
C ASN A 79 1.39 -1.08 3.12
N LEU A 80 0.13 -0.68 2.89
CA LEU A 80 -1.00 -1.01 3.76
C LEU A 80 -1.70 -2.26 3.25
N GLY A 81 -1.77 -3.27 4.11
CA GLY A 81 -2.49 -4.51 3.84
C GLY A 81 -1.91 -5.37 2.72
N GLY A 82 -2.79 -5.93 1.91
CA GLY A 82 -2.52 -6.86 0.82
C GLY A 82 -2.48 -8.31 1.26
N SER A 83 -2.64 -9.20 0.29
CA SER A 83 -2.63 -10.63 0.53
C SER A 83 -1.21 -11.19 0.54
N ILE A 84 -0.93 -12.03 1.53
CA ILE A 84 0.31 -12.78 1.69
C ILE A 84 0.03 -14.26 1.44
N ALA A 85 1.02 -14.99 0.93
CA ALA A 85 0.86 -16.40 0.61
C ALA A 85 0.88 -17.27 1.87
N GLY A 86 -0.23 -17.94 2.15
CA GLY A 86 -0.33 -18.95 3.20
C GLY A 86 0.25 -20.29 2.76
N GLY A 87 1.57 -20.37 2.58
CA GLY A 87 2.26 -21.65 2.33
C GLY A 87 1.91 -22.33 0.99
N GLY A 88 1.59 -21.57 -0.05
CA GLY A 88 1.38 -22.07 -1.41
C GLY A 88 -0.08 -22.34 -1.82
N SER A 89 -1.04 -22.21 -0.90
CA SER A 89 -2.48 -22.16 -1.26
C SER A 89 -2.90 -20.75 -1.63
N LEU A 90 -3.68 -20.62 -2.72
CA LEU A 90 -4.24 -19.35 -3.19
C LEU A 90 -5.52 -18.94 -2.45
N THR A 91 -6.14 -19.87 -1.71
CA THR A 91 -7.38 -19.63 -0.98
C THR A 91 -7.44 -20.44 0.32
N PRO A 92 -8.05 -19.87 1.37
CA PRO A 92 -8.37 -18.45 1.51
C PRO A 92 -7.09 -17.60 1.60
N ASN A 93 -7.15 -16.35 1.14
CA ASN A 93 -6.02 -15.44 1.25
C ASN A 93 -5.85 -15.00 2.71
N THR A 94 -4.61 -14.89 3.16
CA THR A 94 -4.30 -14.20 4.43
C THR A 94 -3.96 -12.76 4.12
N ILE A 95 -4.64 -11.79 4.73
CA ILE A 95 -4.34 -10.37 4.57
C ILE A 95 -3.30 -9.95 5.60
N LEU A 96 -2.29 -9.22 5.15
CA LEU A 96 -1.34 -8.55 6.02
C LEU A 96 -2.09 -7.51 6.85
N SER A 97 -1.94 -7.55 8.17
CA SER A 97 -2.50 -6.53 9.04
C SER A 97 -1.57 -5.33 9.12
N GLY A 98 -2.13 -4.13 9.00
CA GLY A 98 -1.41 -2.88 9.26
C GLY A 98 -0.61 -2.32 8.09
N LEU A 99 0.18 -1.30 8.42
CA LEU A 99 1.03 -0.55 7.50
C LEU A 99 2.48 -0.98 7.67
N VAL A 100 3.04 -1.50 6.59
CA VAL A 100 4.47 -1.75 6.46
C VAL A 100 5.15 -0.52 5.89
N GLU A 101 6.18 -0.07 6.58
CA GLU A 101 7.09 0.99 6.14
C GLU A 101 8.48 0.38 5.86
N HIS A 102 9.10 0.80 4.76
CA HIS A 102 10.49 0.49 4.47
C HIS A 102 11.28 1.78 4.28
N PHE A 103 12.39 1.90 5.00
CA PHE A 103 13.31 3.03 5.00
C PHE A 103 14.62 2.60 4.31
N PRO A 104 14.80 2.84 2.99
CA PRO A 104 15.91 2.27 2.24
C PRO A 104 17.28 2.71 2.74
N SER A 105 17.42 3.96 3.18
CA SER A 105 18.69 4.52 3.69
C SER A 105 19.22 3.82 4.95
N SER A 106 18.35 3.21 5.74
CA SER A 106 18.71 2.49 6.97
C SER A 106 18.38 1.00 6.89
N GLU A 107 17.97 0.52 5.72
CA GLU A 107 17.50 -0.85 5.46
C GLU A 107 16.41 -1.35 6.44
N ARG A 108 15.71 -0.43 7.10
CA ARG A 108 14.81 -0.77 8.20
C ARG A 108 13.41 -1.06 7.69
N TRP A 109 12.80 -2.12 8.20
CA TRP A 109 11.39 -2.41 8.02
C TRP A 109 10.64 -2.22 9.34
N SER A 110 9.43 -1.68 9.27
CA SER A 110 8.49 -1.69 10.39
C SER A 110 7.11 -2.11 9.90
N ASN A 111 6.38 -2.81 10.75
CA ASN A 111 4.94 -3.02 10.57
C ASN A 111 4.22 -2.47 11.80
N SER A 112 3.31 -1.54 11.57
CA SER A 112 2.42 -1.03 12.61
C SER A 112 0.98 -1.34 12.24
N THR A 113 0.32 -2.15 13.06
CA THR A 113 -1.13 -2.21 13.10
C THR A 113 -1.63 -0.92 13.73
N GLY A 114 -2.00 0.04 12.91
CA GLY A 114 -2.70 1.24 13.37
C GLY A 114 -4.20 0.99 13.38
N ASP A 115 -4.88 1.49 14.42
CA ASP A 115 -6.33 1.52 14.48
C ASP A 115 -6.85 2.59 13.52
N VAL A 116 -7.13 2.20 12.27
CA VAL A 116 -7.86 3.06 11.34
C VAL A 116 -9.27 3.24 11.93
N PRO A 117 -9.70 4.47 12.28
CA PRO A 117 -10.98 4.67 12.96
C PRO A 117 -12.16 4.06 12.19
N GLY A 118 -12.97 3.24 12.87
CA GLY A 118 -14.16 2.63 12.29
C GLY A 118 -13.88 1.64 11.14
N SER A 119 -12.67 1.10 11.06
CA SER A 119 -12.21 0.26 9.95
C SER A 119 -11.48 -0.96 10.47
N SER A 120 -11.52 -2.08 9.74
CA SER A 120 -10.62 -3.19 10.03
C SER A 120 -9.19 -2.84 9.59
N PRO A 121 -8.15 -3.48 10.15
CA PRO A 121 -6.77 -3.28 9.71
C PRO A 121 -6.42 -4.07 8.43
N TYR A 122 -7.37 -4.82 7.88
CA TYR A 122 -7.17 -5.68 6.72
C TYR A 122 -7.62 -4.97 5.45
N PHE A 123 -6.68 -4.39 4.72
CA PHE A 123 -6.94 -3.73 3.44
C PHE A 123 -6.50 -4.64 2.31
N ASN A 124 -7.28 -4.74 1.24
CA ASN A 124 -6.87 -5.46 0.04
C ASN A 124 -7.41 -4.75 -1.21
N GLN A 125 -6.62 -4.77 -2.28
CA GLN A 125 -6.90 -4.11 -3.57
C GLN A 125 -7.26 -2.62 -3.51
N ALA A 126 -6.98 -1.96 -2.38
CA ALA A 126 -7.10 -0.52 -2.23
C ALA A 126 -5.95 0.20 -2.94
N GLN A 127 -6.14 1.49 -3.25
CA GLN A 127 -5.09 2.32 -3.84
C GLN A 127 -4.57 3.29 -2.80
N ALA A 128 -3.24 3.50 -2.78
CA ALA A 128 -2.65 4.56 -2.00
C ALA A 128 -1.91 5.58 -2.89
N GLN A 129 -1.80 6.80 -2.39
CA GLN A 129 -0.95 7.85 -2.96
C GLN A 129 -0.29 8.64 -1.83
N PHE A 130 0.94 9.09 -2.05
CA PHE A 130 1.59 10.04 -1.15
C PHE A 130 1.32 11.48 -1.58
N ALA A 131 0.90 12.31 -0.63
CA ALA A 131 0.67 13.74 -0.79
C ALA A 131 1.71 14.52 0.03
N PRO A 132 2.86 14.90 -0.56
CA PRO A 132 3.95 15.57 0.17
C PRO A 132 3.59 16.97 0.66
N ASN A 133 2.62 17.62 0.03
CA ASN A 133 2.23 19.01 0.27
C ASN A 133 1.06 19.15 1.26
N PHE A 134 0.69 18.08 1.97
CA PHE A 134 -0.39 18.07 2.95
C PHE A 134 0.18 17.68 4.32
N GLY A 135 -0.07 18.46 5.37
CA GLY A 135 0.58 18.25 6.67
C GLY A 135 2.07 18.65 6.70
N ARG A 136 2.78 18.27 7.78
CA ARG A 136 4.20 18.64 7.97
C ARG A 136 5.16 17.77 7.16
N GLU A 137 4.91 16.47 7.08
CA GLU A 137 5.77 15.49 6.40
C GLU A 137 5.03 14.74 5.28
N GLY A 138 3.85 15.22 4.90
CA GLY A 138 2.98 14.56 3.95
C GLY A 138 1.97 13.61 4.58
N PHE A 139 1.06 13.14 3.74
CA PHE A 139 0.08 12.11 4.08
C PHE A 139 0.13 10.94 3.09
N VAL A 140 -0.12 9.73 3.59
CA VAL A 140 -0.53 8.61 2.73
C VAL A 140 -2.05 8.61 2.68
N ILE A 141 -2.60 8.67 1.48
CA ILE A 141 -4.03 8.71 1.20
C ILE A 141 -4.42 7.35 0.63
N VAL A 142 -5.41 6.68 1.21
CA VAL A 142 -5.90 5.37 0.78
C VAL A 142 -7.38 5.44 0.46
N VAL A 143 -7.78 4.88 -0.68
CA VAL A 143 -9.17 4.84 -1.15
C VAL A 143 -9.54 3.48 -1.74
N GLY A 144 -10.82 3.13 -1.61
CA GLY A 144 -11.44 1.96 -2.24
C GLY A 144 -10.89 0.62 -1.75
N GLY A 145 -10.97 -0.39 -2.63
CA GLY A 145 -10.60 -1.77 -2.31
C GLY A 145 -11.61 -2.46 -1.40
N THR A 146 -11.16 -3.54 -0.77
CA THR A 146 -11.93 -4.31 0.21
C THR A 146 -11.35 -4.16 1.60
N ASN A 147 -12.24 -4.16 2.61
CA ASN A 147 -11.86 -4.06 4.02
C ASN A 147 -12.56 -5.16 4.85
N PRO A 148 -12.19 -6.45 4.65
CA PRO A 148 -12.82 -7.56 5.37
C PRO A 148 -12.62 -7.44 6.88
N SER A 149 -13.58 -7.94 7.65
CA SER A 149 -13.52 -7.94 9.11
C SER A 149 -12.49 -8.92 9.68
N GLY A 150 -12.12 -9.95 8.92
CA GLY A 150 -11.17 -10.99 9.29
C GLY A 150 -9.91 -11.00 8.41
N GLN A 151 -8.85 -11.59 8.96
CA GLN A 151 -7.57 -11.74 8.26
C GLN A 151 -7.65 -12.76 7.12
N THR A 152 -8.42 -13.83 7.33
CA THR A 152 -8.73 -14.85 6.33
C THR A 152 -9.83 -14.34 5.40
N PHE A 153 -9.57 -14.36 4.10
CA PHE A 153 -10.40 -13.67 3.12
C PHE A 153 -10.51 -14.45 1.81
N THR A 154 -11.75 -14.75 1.38
CA THR A 154 -12.02 -15.22 0.01
C THR A 154 -12.46 -14.04 -0.85
N PHE A 155 -11.65 -13.75 -1.86
CA PHE A 155 -11.94 -12.68 -2.81
C PHE A 155 -13.29 -12.90 -3.50
N GLU A 156 -14.05 -11.81 -3.75
CA GLU A 156 -15.42 -11.77 -4.31
C GLU A 156 -16.54 -12.44 -3.49
N GLN A 157 -16.22 -13.23 -2.46
CA GLN A 157 -17.22 -13.93 -1.64
C GLN A 157 -17.41 -13.26 -0.26
N ASP A 158 -16.33 -12.78 0.35
CA ASP A 158 -16.30 -12.44 1.78
C ASP A 158 -16.09 -10.94 2.10
N ALA A 159 -16.07 -10.03 1.11
CA ALA A 159 -15.88 -8.61 1.41
C ALA A 159 -16.87 -7.68 0.72
N SER A 160 -17.41 -6.78 1.53
CA SER A 160 -17.90 -5.50 1.05
C SER A 160 -16.72 -4.68 0.52
N MET A 161 -16.90 -4.13 -0.69
CA MET A 161 -16.03 -3.07 -1.15
C MET A 161 -16.19 -1.86 -0.23
N ARG A 162 -15.07 -1.20 0.10
CA ARG A 162 -15.09 0.03 0.88
C ARG A 162 -15.77 1.13 0.05
N ASP A 163 -16.60 1.92 0.71
CA ASP A 163 -17.19 3.10 0.09
C ASP A 163 -16.07 4.07 -0.35
N MET A 164 -16.10 4.51 -1.61
CA MET A 164 -15.14 5.49 -2.14
C MET A 164 -15.30 6.86 -1.50
N ALA A 165 -16.39 7.09 -0.78
CA ALA A 165 -16.57 8.26 0.08
C ALA A 165 -15.58 8.26 1.25
N ASP A 166 -15.16 7.10 1.75
CA ASP A 166 -14.31 7.00 2.93
C ASP A 166 -12.83 7.06 2.54
N ILE A 167 -12.25 8.23 2.72
CA ILE A 167 -10.83 8.51 2.47
C ILE A 167 -10.05 8.24 3.75
N VAL A 168 -9.18 7.24 3.70
CA VAL A 168 -8.27 6.92 4.81
C VAL A 168 -6.99 7.74 4.65
N LEU A 169 -6.56 8.37 5.72
CA LEU A 169 -5.42 9.27 5.76
C LEU A 169 -4.46 8.82 6.85
N TYR A 170 -3.19 8.72 6.51
CA TYR A 170 -2.11 8.49 7.46
C TYR A 170 -1.19 9.70 7.47
N ASP A 171 -1.14 10.39 8.61
CA ASP A 171 -0.21 11.50 8.84
C ASP A 171 1.18 10.92 9.14
N VAL A 172 2.13 11.17 8.24
CA VAL A 172 3.48 10.62 8.35
C VAL A 172 4.22 11.17 9.58
N SER A 173 3.95 12.43 9.94
CA SER A 173 4.66 13.12 11.02
C SER A 173 4.19 12.68 12.40
N THR A 174 2.88 12.46 12.56
CA THR A 174 2.28 12.09 13.84
C THR A 174 2.04 10.59 13.97
N LYS A 175 2.19 9.83 12.88
CA LYS A 175 1.92 8.39 12.79
C LYS A 175 0.47 8.04 13.15
N LYS A 176 -0.46 8.96 12.86
CA LYS A 176 -1.90 8.82 13.18
C LYS A 176 -2.75 8.57 11.94
N TRP A 177 -3.81 7.81 12.15
CA TRP A 177 -4.84 7.54 11.15
C TRP A 177 -6.05 8.44 11.31
N TYR A 178 -6.61 8.85 10.18
CA TYR A 178 -7.86 9.59 10.08
C TYR A 178 -8.73 8.96 9.00
N VAL A 179 -10.05 9.09 9.15
CA VAL A 179 -11.00 8.78 8.09
C VAL A 179 -11.83 10.02 7.84
N GLN A 180 -11.89 10.44 6.58
CA GLN A 180 -12.72 11.53 6.13
C GLN A 180 -13.75 11.01 5.16
N ARG A 181 -14.98 11.54 5.25
CA ARG A 181 -16.04 11.20 4.33
C ARG A 181 -16.23 12.31 3.30
N ALA A 182 -15.96 11.99 2.04
CA ALA A 182 -16.20 12.87 0.91
C ALA A 182 -17.70 13.07 0.67
N THR A 183 -18.04 14.21 0.08
CA THR A 183 -19.39 14.55 -0.36
C THR A 183 -19.39 14.89 -1.86
N GLY A 184 -20.58 15.03 -2.47
CA GLY A 184 -20.73 15.34 -3.88
C GLY A 184 -20.78 14.10 -4.78
N ASP A 185 -20.21 14.20 -5.98
CA ASP A 185 -20.19 13.13 -6.97
C ASP A 185 -19.13 12.07 -6.63
N ILE A 186 -19.53 11.12 -5.80
CA ILE A 186 -18.66 10.05 -5.31
C ILE A 186 -18.69 8.88 -6.32
N PRO A 187 -17.53 8.39 -6.80
CA PRO A 187 -17.50 7.20 -7.65
C PRO A 187 -18.10 5.99 -6.93
N PRO A 188 -18.71 5.03 -7.64
CA PRO A 188 -19.13 3.78 -7.01
C PRO A 188 -17.91 3.03 -6.43
N PRO A 189 -18.11 2.14 -5.45
CA PRO A 189 -17.07 1.26 -4.93
C PRO A 189 -16.34 0.51 -6.05
N LYS A 190 -15.01 0.40 -5.92
CA LYS A 190 -14.12 -0.21 -6.91
C LYS A 190 -13.01 -0.98 -6.22
N ASP A 191 -12.63 -2.10 -6.82
CA ASP A 191 -11.44 -2.87 -6.50
C ASP A 191 -10.50 -2.92 -7.72
N ARG A 192 -9.19 -3.03 -7.45
CA ARG A 192 -8.12 -3.31 -8.42
C ARG A 192 -7.83 -2.25 -9.51
N VAL A 193 -6.53 -2.00 -9.72
CA VAL A 193 -6.00 -1.33 -10.92
C VAL A 193 -5.68 -2.40 -11.97
N LEU A 194 -6.49 -2.51 -13.02
CA LEU A 194 -6.07 -3.11 -14.29
C LEU A 194 -5.89 -1.99 -15.32
N TYR A 195 -4.73 -1.93 -15.96
CA TYR A 195 -4.62 -1.27 -17.26
C TYR A 195 -5.44 -2.08 -18.27
N GLY A 196 -6.76 -1.86 -18.33
CA GLY A 196 -7.64 -2.60 -19.24
C GLY A 196 -9.13 -2.63 -18.85
N GLY A 197 -9.79 -1.47 -18.84
CA GLY A 197 -11.21 -1.36 -19.19
C GLY A 197 -12.27 -1.70 -18.12
N LYS A 198 -12.82 -0.62 -17.53
CA LYS A 198 -14.10 -0.50 -16.78
C LYS A 198 -14.10 -1.04 -15.34
N GLY A 199 -14.13 -0.09 -14.38
CA GLY A 199 -14.13 -0.36 -12.92
C GLY A 199 -12.95 0.23 -12.15
N LEU A 200 -12.18 1.16 -12.75
CA LEU A 200 -10.82 1.50 -12.30
C LEU A 200 -10.79 2.66 -11.29
N ILE A 201 -10.03 2.53 -10.20
CA ILE A 201 -9.51 3.68 -9.46
C ILE A 201 -8.24 4.12 -10.18
N ARG A 202 -8.20 5.37 -10.62
CA ARG A 202 -7.07 5.94 -11.34
C ARG A 202 -6.35 6.94 -10.45
N PRO A 203 -5.02 7.16 -10.60
CA PRO A 203 -4.31 8.19 -9.85
C PRO A 203 -4.96 9.58 -9.97
N GLU A 204 -5.57 9.90 -11.11
CA GLU A 204 -6.36 11.12 -11.29
C GLU A 204 -7.63 11.17 -10.45
N ASP A 205 -8.22 10.03 -10.08
CA ASP A 205 -9.39 9.99 -9.20
C ASP A 205 -8.98 10.44 -7.79
N ILE A 206 -7.81 10.00 -7.29
CA ILE A 206 -7.25 10.48 -6.01
C ILE A 206 -6.86 11.97 -6.09
N ARG A 207 -6.20 12.39 -7.18
CA ARG A 207 -5.86 13.82 -7.36
C ARG A 207 -7.10 14.70 -7.44
N THR A 208 -8.18 14.26 -8.08
CA THR A 208 -9.43 15.03 -8.19
C THR A 208 -10.08 15.21 -6.82
N ILE A 209 -10.07 14.16 -6.00
CA ILE A 209 -10.53 14.23 -4.60
C ILE A 209 -9.69 15.26 -3.80
N CYS A 210 -8.38 15.30 -4.01
CA CYS A 210 -7.47 16.16 -3.24
C CYS A 210 -7.37 17.62 -3.73
N THR A 211 -7.53 17.89 -5.03
CA THR A 211 -7.23 19.21 -5.63
C THR A 211 -8.43 20.12 -5.82
N ARG A 212 -9.66 19.58 -5.87
CA ARG A 212 -10.88 20.38 -6.07
C ARG A 212 -11.54 20.90 -4.78
N GLY A 213 -10.85 20.87 -3.64
CA GLY A 213 -11.36 21.46 -2.40
C GLY A 213 -12.52 20.68 -1.75
N TYR A 214 -12.74 19.41 -2.13
CA TYR A 214 -13.81 18.57 -1.56
C TYR A 214 -13.49 17.99 -0.17
N VAL A 215 -12.25 18.16 0.28
CA VAL A 215 -11.89 18.00 1.70
C VAL A 215 -11.95 19.39 2.32
N GLU A 216 -13.15 19.83 2.70
CA GLU A 216 -13.26 20.99 3.58
C GLU A 216 -12.49 20.68 4.87
N TYR A 217 -11.49 21.51 5.13
CA TYR A 217 -10.62 21.44 6.30
C TYR A 217 -11.44 21.59 7.60
N ASN A 218 -11.86 20.47 8.18
CA ASN A 218 -12.15 20.35 9.61
C ASN A 218 -10.97 19.73 10.38
N LEU A 219 -9.74 20.00 9.93
CA LEU A 219 -8.50 19.73 10.67
C LEU A 219 -7.97 20.98 11.39
N ARG A 220 -8.83 21.95 11.73
CA ARG A 220 -8.45 22.90 12.78
C ARG A 220 -8.32 22.08 14.07
N PRO A 221 -7.15 22.11 14.74
CA PRO A 221 -7.07 21.50 16.05
C PRO A 221 -8.07 22.24 16.95
N GLN A 222 -9.04 21.51 17.49
CA GLN A 222 -9.73 21.92 18.71
C GLN A 222 -8.66 21.87 19.81
N LEU A 223 -7.85 22.92 19.90
CA LEU A 223 -7.02 23.17 21.08
C LEU A 223 -7.97 23.59 22.21
N PRO A 224 -7.82 23.06 23.44
CA PRO A 224 -8.36 23.72 24.62
C PRO A 224 -7.71 25.11 24.82
#